data_AF-A0A5S9INB5-F1
#
_entry.id   AF-A0A5S9INB5-F1
#
_cell.length_a   1.000
_cell.length_b   1.000
_cell.length_c   1.000
_cell.angle_alpha   90.00
_cell.angle_beta   90.00
_cell.angle_gamma   90.00
#
_symmetry.space_group_name_H-M   'P 1'
#
loop_
_entity.id
_entity.type
_entity.pdbx_description
1 polymer ?
#
loop_
_entity_poly.entity_id
_entity_poly.type
_entity_poly.pdbx_seq_one_letter_code
_entity_poly.pdbx_strand_id
1 'polypeptide(L)' 'MNKKRMGKIIQKMRIEKEMTRLVLSKKMSCSPTTIFKWERGLMCPSMENLTKLESILGMNILSSEFMEAVVAK' A
#
# COMPACT_ATOMS: atom_id res chain seq x y z
N MET A 1 -3.33 -11.49 8.79
CA MET A 1 -3.12 -10.51 7.70
C MET A 1 -1.86 -10.86 6.92
N ASN A 2 -1.96 -11.18 5.62
CA ASN A 2 -0.77 -11.52 4.81
C ASN A 2 -0.04 -10.24 4.37
N LYS A 3 1.07 -9.92 5.06
CA LYS A 3 1.90 -8.72 4.80
C LYS A 3 2.35 -8.60 3.35
N LYS A 4 2.67 -9.72 2.68
CA LYS A 4 3.07 -9.73 1.26
C LYS A 4 1.91 -9.36 0.34
N ARG A 5 0.70 -9.83 0.66
CA ARG A 5 -0.51 -9.52 -0.12
C ARG A 5 -0.86 -8.04 -0.05
N MET A 6 -0.90 -7.48 1.15
CA MET A 6 -1.10 -6.05 1.37
C MET A 6 -0.05 -5.21 0.64
N GLY A 7 1.22 -5.60 0.74
CA GLY A 7 2.31 -4.93 0.02
C GLY A 7 2.10 -4.87 -1.50
N LYS A 8 1.66 -5.98 -2.11
CA LYS A 8 1.32 -6.02 -3.53
C LYS A 8 0.15 -5.08 -3.89
N ILE A 9 -0.88 -5.00 -3.05
CA ILE A 9 -2.02 -4.09 -3.27
C ILE A 9 -1.55 -2.63 -3.22
N ILE A 10 -0.80 -2.25 -2.19
CA ILE A 10 -0.21 -0.90 -2.07
C ILE A 10 0.63 -0.56 -3.32
N GLN A 11 1.45 -1.51 -3.78
CA GLN A 11 2.28 -1.32 -4.96
C GLN A 11 1.45 -1.11 -6.24
N LYS A 12 0.47 -1.99 -6.48
CA LYS A 12 -0.40 -1.94 -7.66
C LYS A 12 -1.11 -0.58 -7.74
N MET A 13 -1.69 -0.16 -6.63
CA MET A 13 -2.49 1.07 -6.56
C MET A 13 -1.62 2.32 -6.67
N ARG A 14 -0.40 2.28 -6.12
CA ARG A 14 0.59 3.34 -6.35
C ARG A 14 0.91 3.49 -7.84
N ILE A 15 1.07 2.37 -8.56
CA ILE A 15 1.36 2.36 -10.00
C ILE A 15 0.15 2.84 -10.81
N GLU A 16 -1.06 2.41 -10.47
CA GLU A 16 -2.31 2.87 -11.11
C GLU A 16 -2.52 4.38 -10.96
N LYS A 17 -1.98 4.98 -9.89
CA LYS A 17 -1.96 6.43 -9.68
C LYS A 17 -0.71 7.13 -10.23
N GLU A 18 0.12 6.42 -10.99
CA GLU A 18 1.35 6.95 -11.60
C GLU A 18 2.33 7.57 -10.59
N MET A 19 2.28 7.12 -9.33
CA MET A 19 3.13 7.66 -8.27
C MET A 19 4.43 6.88 -8.17
N THR A 20 5.58 7.55 -8.01
CA THR A 20 6.81 6.87 -7.58
C THR A 20 6.78 6.60 -6.07
N ARG A 21 7.63 5.70 -5.55
CA ARG A 21 7.76 5.49 -4.09
C ARG A 21 8.11 6.78 -3.36
N LEU A 22 8.91 7.66 -3.97
CA LEU A 22 9.26 8.97 -3.43
C LEU A 22 8.04 9.90 -3.36
N VAL A 23 7.18 9.90 -4.38
CA VAL A 23 5.95 10.71 -4.37
C VAL A 23 5.00 10.23 -3.28
N LEU A 24 4.79 8.91 -3.17
CA LEU A 24 3.94 8.35 -2.12
C LEU A 24 4.52 8.61 -0.74
N SER A 25 5.83 8.48 -0.56
CA SER A 25 6.46 8.71 0.75
C SER A 25 6.36 10.17 1.19
N LYS A 26 6.49 11.13 0.26
CA LYS A 26 6.24 12.56 0.52
C LYS A 26 4.81 12.80 0.99
N LYS A 27 3.82 12.19 0.34
CA LYS A 27 2.40 12.31 0.74
C LYS A 27 2.12 11.65 2.09
N MET A 28 2.81 10.55 2.39
CA MET A 28 2.71 9.82 3.66
C MET A 28 3.57 10.42 4.79
N SER A 29 4.35 11.48 4.52
CA SER A 29 5.35 12.03 5.45
C SER A 29 6.28 10.96 6.02
N CYS A 30 6.73 10.02 5.17
CA CYS A 30 7.61 8.93 5.57
C CYS A 30 8.76 8.73 4.57
N SER A 31 9.68 7.81 4.88
CA SER A 31 10.80 7.51 3.98
C SER A 31 10.36 6.63 2.78
N PRO A 32 10.96 6.79 1.59
CA PRO A 32 10.73 5.88 0.46
C PRO A 32 11.05 4.42 0.81
N THR A 33 12.02 4.21 1.71
CA THR A 33 12.39 2.89 2.26
C THR A 33 11.26 2.26 3.06
N THR A 34 10.47 3.07 3.78
CA THR A 34 9.27 2.61 4.49
C THR A 34 8.25 2.06 3.50
N ILE A 35 7.96 2.80 2.42
CA ILE A 35 7.07 2.35 1.34
C ILE A 35 7.60 1.06 0.71
N PHE A 36 8.90 0.98 0.41
CA PHE A 36 9.52 -0.23 -0.14
C PHE A 36 9.32 -1.45 0.79
N LYS A 37 9.54 -1.29 2.09
CA LYS A 37 9.33 -2.36 3.08
C LYS A 37 7.87 -2.81 3.14
N TRP A 38 6.91 -1.87 3.04
CA TRP A 38 5.49 -2.20 2.94
C TRP A 38 5.17 -2.99 1.68
N GLU A 39 5.58 -2.49 0.51
CA GLU A 39 5.32 -3.15 -0.78
C GLU A 39 5.88 -4.57 -0.86
N ARG A 40 7.05 -4.79 -0.24
CA ARG A 40 7.71 -6.11 -0.19
C ARG A 40 7.15 -7.02 0.90
N GLY A 41 6.25 -6.52 1.75
CA GLY A 41 5.71 -7.26 2.91
C GLY A 41 6.72 -7.51 4.02
N LEU A 42 7.83 -6.75 4.04
CA LEU A 42 8.87 -6.80 5.09
C LEU A 42 8.41 -6.10 6.37
N MET A 43 7.53 -5.10 6.21
CA MET A 43 6.93 -4.35 7.31
C MET A 43 5.45 -4.13 7.03
N CYS A 44 4.66 -3.96 8.08
CA CYS A 44 3.25 -3.58 7.98
C CYS A 44 3.10 -2.08 8.28
N PRO A 45 2.27 -1.33 7.55
CA PRO A 45 1.87 0.00 7.98
C PRO A 45 1.07 -0.10 9.29
N SER A 46 1.17 0.92 10.15
CA SER A 46 0.28 1.06 11.31
C SER A 46 -1.15 1.39 10.86
N MET A 47 -2.13 1.23 11.76
CA MET A 47 -3.54 1.57 11.45
C MET A 47 -3.70 3.01 10.93
N GLU A 48 -3.03 3.98 11.55
CA GLU A 48 -3.04 5.38 11.09
C GLU A 48 -2.49 5.52 9.66
N ASN A 49 -1.41 4.82 9.34
CA ASN A 49 -0.84 4.83 7.99
C ASN A 49 -1.74 4.13 6.98
N LEU A 50 -2.48 3.09 7.38
CA LEU A 50 -3.47 2.46 6.53
C LEU A 50 -4.58 3.45 6.18
N THR A 51 -5.17 4.13 7.15
CA THR A 51 -6.21 5.15 6.90
C THR A 51 -5.71 6.29 6.01
N LYS A 52 -4.45 6.73 6.19
CA LYS A 52 -3.81 7.72 5.31
C LYS A 52 -3.60 7.18 3.89
N LEU A 53 -3.14 5.93 3.75
CA LEU A 53 -3.00 5.28 2.45
C LEU A 53 -4.34 5.16 1.74
N GLU A 54 -5.41 4.81 2.45
CA GLU A 54 -6.77 4.76 1.91
C GLU A 54 -7.21 6.12 1.37
N SER A 55 -6.90 7.19 2.11
CA SER A 55 -7.21 8.56 1.70
C SER A 55 -6.41 9.00 0.46
N ILE A 56 -5.12 8.65 0.37
CA ILE A 56 -4.24 9.04 -0.74
C ILE A 56 -4.50 8.19 -1.99
N LEU A 57 -4.63 6.88 -1.80
CA LEU A 57 -4.88 5.90 -2.85
C LEU A 57 -6.38 5.80 -3.21
N GLY A 58 -7.27 6.46 -2.46
CA GLY A 58 -8.70 6.52 -2.75
C GLY A 58 -9.35 5.14 -2.78
N MET A 59 -8.96 4.25 -1.87
CA MET A 59 -9.44 2.87 -1.83
C MET A 59 -9.54 2.39 -0.38
N ASN A 60 -10.35 1.37 -0.12
CA ASN A 60 -10.36 0.70 1.17
C ASN A 60 -9.39 -0.50 1.14
N ILE A 61 -8.21 -0.36 1.76
CA ILE A 61 -7.19 -1.41 1.80
C ILE A 61 -7.62 -2.52 2.78
N LEU A 62 -8.51 -2.20 3.71
CA LEU A 62 -9.02 -3.10 4.74
C LEU A 62 -10.22 -3.94 4.30
N SER A 63 -10.86 -3.64 3.15
CA SER A 63 -12.07 -4.34 2.75
C SER A 63 -11.76 -5.76 2.28
N SER A 64 -12.69 -6.66 2.61
CA SER A 64 -12.59 -8.10 2.30
C SER A 64 -12.43 -8.38 0.81
N GLU A 65 -13.00 -7.54 -0.06
CA GLU A 65 -12.93 -7.67 -1.53
C GLU A 65 -11.50 -7.57 -2.06
N PHE A 66 -10.66 -6.70 -1.50
CA PHE A 66 -9.25 -6.60 -1.90
C PHE A 66 -8.39 -7.71 -1.26
N MET A 67 -8.83 -8.24 -0.13
CA MET A 67 -8.23 -9.42 0.52
C MET A 67 -8.52 -10.73 -0.23
N GLU A 68 -9.28 -10.74 -1.33
CA GLU A 68 -9.53 -11.87 -2.24
C GLU A 68 -8.77 -11.75 -3.59
N ALA A 69 -8.33 -10.55 -3.98
CA ALA A 69 -7.71 -10.29 -5.29
C ALA A 69 -6.16 -10.33 -5.33
N VAL A 70 -5.54 -11.51 -5.25
CA VAL A 70 -4.22 -11.81 -5.85
C VAL A 70 -4.19 -13.28 -6.30
N VAL A 71 -5.18 -13.66 -7.12
CA VAL A 71 -5.16 -14.87 -7.95
C VAL A 71 -5.79 -14.48 -9.29
N ALA A 72 -5.05 -13.73 -10.11
CA ALA A 72 -5.42 -13.54 -11.51
C ALA A 72 -4.17 -13.15 -12.31
N LYS A 73 -3.75 -14.11 -13.14
CA LYS A 73 -2.60 -14.16 -14.05
C LYS A 73 -1.24 -14.45 -13.40
#